data_AF-A0A813LSY7-F1
#
_entry.id   AF-A0A813LSY7-F1
#
_cell.length_a   1.000
_cell.length_b   1.000
_cell.length_c   1.000
_cell.angle_alpha   90.00
_cell.angle_beta   90.00
_cell.angle_gamma   90.00
#
_symmetry.space_group_name_H-M   'P 1'
#
loop_
_entity.id
_entity.type
_entity.pdbx_description
1 polymer ?
#
loop_
_entity_poly.entity_id
_entity_poly.type
_entity_poly.pdbx_seq_one_letter_code
_entity_poly.pdbx_strand_id
1 'polypeptide(L)'
;LDQKLAQEFAMWVRNIHLAMFAFLVAFVGAYTKDSAAIAAKGFFQGYQPITCLVVVLEASGGIIVALVIKYTDNILKNFATAISIVTATTLSIIFTGFVIHPLFVLGTVAVLGAITIYQRNPPNKDNTIPCACSSRTLKMSDGDDGK
;
A
#
# COMPACT_ATOMS: atom_id res chain seq x y z
N LEU A 1 3.28 -22.24 18.39
CA LEU A 1 2.78 -22.36 17.01
C LEU A 1 1.50 -21.54 16.85
N ASP A 2 0.46 -21.80 17.65
CA ASP A 2 -0.85 -21.12 17.56
C ASP A 2 -0.81 -19.59 17.56
N GLN A 3 0.09 -18.98 18.35
CA GLN A 3 0.26 -17.53 18.38
C GLN A 3 0.79 -16.93 17.06
N LYS A 4 1.62 -17.66 16.31
CA LYS A 4 2.10 -17.23 14.99
C LYS A 4 0.97 -17.29 13.96
N LEU A 5 0.17 -18.35 13.99
CA LEU A 5 -0.96 -18.53 13.10
C LEU A 5 -2.01 -17.44 13.34
N ALA A 6 -2.35 -17.16 14.61
CA ALA A 6 -3.30 -16.11 14.98
C ALA A 6 -2.85 -14.71 14.48
N GLN A 7 -1.55 -14.42 14.53
CA GLN A 7 -1.00 -13.14 14.09
C GLN A 7 -1.01 -12.99 12.55
N GLU A 8 -0.73 -14.07 11.79
CA GLU A 8 -0.86 -14.09 10.33
C GLU A 8 -2.33 -13.93 9.90
N PHE A 9 -3.26 -14.65 10.56
CA PHE A 9 -4.70 -14.53 10.30
C PHE A 9 -5.20 -13.10 10.56
N ALA A 10 -4.75 -12.45 11.64
CA ALA A 10 -5.14 -11.08 11.97
C ALA A 10 -4.66 -10.06 10.91
N MET A 11 -3.48 -10.24 10.31
CA MET A 11 -3.01 -9.39 9.21
C MET A 11 -3.83 -9.60 7.94
N TRP A 12 -4.17 -10.86 7.63
CA TRP A 12 -5.01 -11.21 6.49
C TRP A 12 -6.41 -10.58 6.58
N VAL A 13 -7.06 -10.66 7.75
CA VAL A 13 -8.38 -10.08 7.97
C VAL A 13 -8.37 -8.56 7.81
N ARG A 14 -7.33 -7.89 8.33
CA ARG A 14 -7.16 -6.44 8.14
C ARG A 14 -7.02 -6.08 6.66
N ASN A 15 -6.21 -6.82 5.90
CA ASN A 15 -6.03 -6.59 4.47
C ASN A 15 -7.33 -6.79 3.67
N ILE A 16 -8.11 -7.82 4.00
CA ILE A 16 -9.43 -8.05 3.38
C ILE A 16 -10.38 -6.89 3.69
N HIS A 17 -10.39 -6.36 4.91
CA HIS A 17 -11.24 -5.22 5.27
C HIS A 17 -10.88 -3.96 4.45
N LEU A 18 -9.58 -3.68 4.30
CA LEU A 18 -9.09 -2.60 3.45
C LEU A 18 -9.47 -2.80 1.98
N ALA A 19 -9.34 -4.03 1.46
CA ALA A 19 -9.73 -4.35 0.08
C ALA A 19 -11.24 -4.20 -0.15
N MET A 20 -12.07 -4.64 0.80
CA MET A 20 -13.52 -4.48 0.76
C MET A 20 -13.92 -3.00 0.70
N PHE A 21 -13.28 -2.15 1.52
CA PHE A 21 -13.55 -0.72 1.50
C PHE A 21 -13.13 -0.07 0.18
N ALA A 22 -11.94 -0.41 -0.32
CA ALA A 22 -11.45 0.09 -1.62
C ALA A 22 -12.38 -0.33 -2.77
N PHE A 23 -12.86 -1.58 -2.77
CA PHE A 23 -13.82 -2.08 -3.75
C PHE A 23 -15.13 -1.29 -3.71
N LEU A 24 -15.70 -1.05 -2.52
CA LEU A 24 -16.94 -0.27 -2.39
C LEU A 24 -16.79 1.16 -2.93
N VAL A 25 -15.68 1.83 -2.58
CA VAL A 25 -15.40 3.18 -3.07
C VAL A 25 -15.22 3.18 -4.59
N ALA A 26 -14.49 2.21 -5.14
CA ALA A 26 -14.30 2.07 -6.58
C ALA A 26 -15.63 1.80 -7.31
N PHE A 27 -16.48 0.96 -6.73
CA PHE A 27 -17.81 0.64 -7.26
C PHE A 27 -18.72 1.88 -7.30
N VAL A 28 -18.82 2.62 -6.19
CA VAL A 28 -19.57 3.88 -6.15
C VAL A 28 -18.99 4.90 -7.12
N GLY A 29 -17.66 5.00 -7.19
CA GLY A 29 -16.97 5.86 -8.15
C GLY A 29 -17.35 5.55 -9.59
N ALA A 30 -17.34 4.27 -9.98
CA ALA A 30 -17.76 3.82 -11.31
C ALA A 30 -19.24 4.18 -11.61
N TYR A 31 -20.14 3.97 -10.66
CA TYR A 31 -21.56 4.34 -10.82
C TYR A 31 -21.76 5.84 -10.94
N THR A 32 -21.04 6.67 -10.17
CA THR A 32 -21.19 8.13 -10.26
C THR A 32 -20.66 8.70 -11.58
N LYS A 33 -19.64 8.08 -12.17
CA LYS A 33 -19.02 8.52 -13.43
C LYS A 33 -19.81 8.07 -14.66
N ASP A 34 -20.26 6.81 -14.68
CA ASP A 34 -20.84 6.17 -15.87
C ASP A 34 -22.22 5.52 -15.63
N SER A 35 -23.00 6.03 -14.66
CA SER A 35 -24.35 5.50 -14.31
C SER A 35 -25.26 5.25 -15.52
N ALA A 36 -25.35 6.20 -16.45
CA ALA A 36 -26.21 6.09 -17.62
C ALA A 36 -25.74 5.01 -18.60
N ALA A 37 -24.43 4.84 -18.77
CA ALA A 37 -23.86 3.81 -19.62
C ALA A 37 -24.03 2.41 -18.98
N ILE A 38 -23.78 2.30 -17.67
CA ILE A 38 -23.94 1.05 -16.91
C ILE A 38 -25.41 0.60 -16.89
N ALA A 39 -26.37 1.53 -16.75
CA ALA A 39 -27.80 1.21 -16.76
C ALA A 39 -28.31 0.76 -18.13
N ALA A 40 -27.78 1.32 -19.22
CA ALA A 40 -28.24 1.01 -20.58
C ALA A 40 -27.56 -0.22 -21.20
N LYS A 41 -26.30 -0.49 -20.82
CA LYS A 41 -25.42 -1.47 -21.49
C LYS A 41 -24.89 -2.55 -20.54
N GLY A 42 -25.06 -2.39 -19.22
CA GLY A 42 -24.52 -3.30 -18.22
C GLY A 42 -23.05 -3.04 -17.90
N PHE A 43 -22.61 -3.48 -16.72
CA PHE A 43 -21.30 -3.15 -16.13
C PHE A 43 -20.09 -3.67 -16.94
N PHE A 44 -20.25 -4.78 -17.66
CA PHE A 44 -19.16 -5.44 -18.39
C PHE A 44 -19.21 -5.21 -19.91
N GLN A 45 -20.00 -4.25 -20.39
CA GLN A 45 -20.08 -4.00 -21.83
C GLN A 45 -18.82 -3.33 -22.37
N GLY A 46 -18.14 -4.01 -23.30
CA GLY A 46 -16.90 -3.52 -23.90
C GLY A 46 -15.63 -4.01 -23.20
N TYR A 47 -15.73 -4.98 -22.28
CA TYR A 47 -14.54 -5.67 -21.75
C TYR A 47 -13.81 -6.42 -22.87
N GLN A 48 -12.79 -5.78 -23.42
CA GLN A 48 -11.89 -6.39 -24.39
C GLN A 48 -10.86 -7.27 -23.67
N PRO A 49 -10.28 -8.28 -24.34
CA PRO A 49 -9.21 -9.09 -23.76
C PRO A 49 -8.02 -8.27 -23.27
N ILE A 50 -7.77 -7.10 -23.88
CA ILE A 50 -6.76 -6.14 -23.42
C ILE A 50 -7.08 -5.59 -22.02
N THR A 51 -8.37 -5.31 -21.72
CA THR A 51 -8.81 -4.84 -20.41
C THR A 51 -8.63 -5.92 -19.36
N CYS A 52 -8.92 -7.18 -19.70
CA CYS A 52 -8.65 -8.32 -18.82
C CYS A 52 -7.15 -8.45 -18.52
N LEU A 53 -6.28 -8.28 -19.53
CA LEU A 53 -4.84 -8.28 -19.34
C LEU A 53 -4.37 -7.15 -18.41
N VAL A 54 -4.89 -5.92 -18.59
CA VAL A 54 -4.56 -4.78 -17.73
C VAL A 54 -5.00 -5.03 -16.29
N VAL A 55 -6.19 -5.58 -16.06
CA VAL A 55 -6.69 -5.92 -14.72
C VAL A 55 -5.80 -6.97 -14.04
N VAL A 56 -5.39 -8.01 -14.77
CA VAL A 56 -4.47 -9.04 -14.23
C VAL A 56 -3.10 -8.43 -13.95
N LEU A 57 -2.61 -7.55 -14.83
CA LEU A 57 -1.32 -6.89 -14.66
C LEU A 57 -1.33 -5.96 -13.44
N GLU A 58 -2.36 -5.14 -13.25
CA GLU A 58 -2.52 -4.31 -12.05
C GLU A 58 -2.63 -5.15 -10.77
N ALA A 59 -3.44 -6.20 -10.78
CA ALA A 59 -3.57 -7.11 -9.64
C ALA A 59 -2.22 -7.75 -9.28
N SER A 60 -1.45 -8.18 -10.28
CA SER A 60 -0.11 -8.74 -10.06
C SER A 60 0.86 -7.69 -9.51
N GLY A 61 0.76 -6.43 -9.96
CA GLY A 61 1.55 -5.32 -9.42
C GLY A 61 1.29 -5.10 -7.93
N GLY A 62 0.02 -5.11 -7.51
CA GLY A 62 -0.36 -5.00 -6.10
C GLY A 62 0.20 -6.14 -5.25
N ILE A 63 0.15 -7.38 -5.76
CA ILE A 63 0.70 -8.56 -5.07
C ILE A 63 2.22 -8.47 -4.95
N ILE A 64 2.92 -8.06 -6.01
CA ILE A 64 4.39 -7.90 -6.00
C ILE A 64 4.82 -6.86 -4.96
N VAL A 65 4.11 -5.72 -4.87
CA VAL A 65 4.40 -4.70 -3.86
C VAL A 65 4.15 -5.24 -2.44
N ALA A 66 3.09 -6.02 -2.22
CA ALA A 66 2.84 -6.66 -0.93
C ALA A 66 3.92 -7.69 -0.55
N LEU A 67 4.41 -8.46 -1.53
CA LEU A 67 5.52 -9.39 -1.34
C LEU A 67 6.82 -8.63 -1.01
N VAL A 68 7.17 -7.58 -1.75
CA VAL A 68 8.33 -6.74 -1.45
C VAL A 68 8.25 -6.21 -0.02
N ILE A 69 7.09 -5.74 0.44
CA ILE A 69 6.93 -5.28 1.83
C ILE A 69 7.10 -6.43 2.84
N LYS A 70 6.68 -7.66 2.51
CA LYS A 70 6.81 -8.84 3.38
C LYS A 70 8.25 -9.37 3.45
N TYR A 71 9.02 -9.25 2.37
CA TYR A 71 10.34 -9.86 2.24
C TYR A 71 11.51 -8.87 2.31
N THR A 72 11.24 -7.57 2.32
CA THR A 72 12.28 -6.55 2.22
C THR A 72 12.19 -5.55 3.37
N ASP A 73 13.34 -5.15 3.91
CA ASP A 73 13.41 -4.09 4.92
C ASP A 73 12.92 -2.74 4.36
N ASN A 74 12.22 -1.98 5.19
CA ASN A 74 11.62 -0.69 4.83
C ASN A 74 12.62 0.34 4.24
N ILE A 75 13.93 0.15 4.43
CA ILE A 75 15.00 0.95 3.84
C ILE A 75 15.13 0.69 2.33
N LEU A 76 15.08 -0.56 1.87
CA LEU A 76 15.27 -0.88 0.45
C LEU A 76 14.07 -0.43 -0.40
N LYS A 77 12.87 -0.44 0.19
CA LYS A 77 11.68 0.18 -0.43
C LYS A 77 11.89 1.67 -0.70
N ASN A 78 12.51 2.38 0.24
CA ASN A 78 12.79 3.80 0.10
C ASN A 78 13.88 4.07 -0.94
N PHE A 79 14.91 3.22 -1.02
CA PHE A 79 15.88 3.26 -2.10
C PHE A 79 15.26 3.00 -3.47
N ALA A 80 14.41 1.98 -3.59
CA ALA A 80 13.70 1.67 -4.83
C ALA A 80 12.83 2.85 -5.30
N THR A 81 12.15 3.51 -4.35
CA THR A 81 11.34 4.70 -4.64
C THR A 81 12.21 5.87 -5.13
N ALA A 82 13.35 6.14 -4.48
CA ALA A 82 14.26 7.20 -4.90
C ALA A 82 14.84 6.95 -6.30
N ILE A 83 15.31 5.72 -6.58
CA ILE A 83 15.83 5.33 -7.89
C ILE A 83 14.73 5.44 -8.96
N SER A 84 13.49 5.06 -8.63
CA SER A 84 12.34 5.20 -9.55
C SER A 84 12.08 6.65 -9.94
N ILE A 85 12.11 7.58 -8.98
CA ILE A 85 11.91 9.02 -9.25
C ILE A 85 13.03 9.57 -10.15
N VAL A 86 14.29 9.24 -9.85
CA VAL A 86 15.43 9.66 -10.66
C VAL A 86 15.32 9.09 -12.08
N THR A 87 15.00 7.80 -12.21
CA THR A 87 14.86 7.12 -13.50
C THR A 87 13.68 7.67 -14.31
N ALA A 88 12.53 7.91 -13.69
CA ALA A 88 11.38 8.53 -14.34
C ALA A 88 11.71 9.95 -14.86
N THR A 89 12.48 10.71 -14.07
CA THR A 89 12.95 12.03 -14.47
C THR A 89 13.89 11.96 -15.68
N THR A 90 14.86 11.05 -15.65
CA THR A 90 15.80 10.83 -16.76
C THR A 90 15.07 10.35 -18.01
N LEU A 91 14.15 9.39 -17.89
CA LEU A 91 13.34 8.90 -19.00
C LEU A 91 12.47 10.01 -19.58
N SER A 92 11.86 10.87 -18.75
CA SER A 92 11.06 11.99 -19.23
C SER A 92 11.88 12.99 -20.07
N ILE A 93 13.14 13.26 -19.70
CA ILE A 93 14.03 14.14 -20.47
C ILE A 93 14.34 13.52 -21.84
N ILE A 94 14.63 12.22 -21.88
CA ILE A 94 15.07 11.52 -23.10
C ILE A 94 13.90 11.24 -24.05
N PHE A 95 12.75 10.78 -23.54
CA PHE A 95 11.62 10.32 -24.35
C PHE A 95 10.73 11.48 -24.81
N THR A 96 10.57 12.52 -24.00
CA THR A 96 9.66 13.64 -24.30
C THR A 96 10.40 14.81 -24.98
N GLY A 97 11.74 14.79 -25.03
CA GLY A 97 12.55 15.82 -25.69
C GLY A 97 12.28 17.25 -25.18
N PHE A 98 11.72 17.37 -23.97
CA PHE A 98 11.04 18.56 -23.50
C PHE A 98 12.00 19.48 -22.75
N VAL A 99 11.90 20.78 -23.01
CA VAL A 99 12.62 21.80 -22.23
C VAL A 99 12.10 21.74 -20.79
N ILE A 100 12.99 21.48 -19.83
CA ILE A 100 12.65 21.28 -18.42
C ILE A 100 11.82 22.48 -17.92
N HIS A 101 10.53 22.27 -17.67
CA HIS A 101 9.64 23.31 -17.17
C HIS A 101 9.92 23.53 -15.68
N PRO A 102 9.99 24.77 -15.18
CA PRO A 102 10.34 25.06 -13.78
C PRO A 102 9.39 24.41 -12.77
N LEU A 103 8.11 24.17 -13.12
CA LEU A 103 7.18 23.41 -12.27
C LEU A 103 7.61 21.95 -12.06
N PHE A 104 8.25 21.32 -13.04
CA PHE A 104 8.75 19.95 -12.89
C PHE A 104 9.89 19.90 -11.89
N VAL A 105 10.85 20.84 -11.99
CA VAL A 105 11.96 20.98 -11.03
C VAL A 105 11.44 21.26 -9.62
N LEU A 106 10.47 22.17 -9.49
CA LEU A 106 9.84 22.46 -8.21
C LEU A 106 9.15 21.21 -7.63
N GLY A 107 8.46 20.44 -8.47
CA GLY A 107 7.86 19.16 -8.10
C GLY A 107 8.90 18.14 -7.62
N THR A 108 10.00 17.97 -8.35
CA THR A 108 11.07 17.03 -7.98
C THR A 108 11.72 17.43 -6.64
N VAL A 109 12.02 18.71 -6.44
CA VAL A 109 12.61 19.22 -5.18
C VAL A 109 11.62 19.05 -4.02
N ALA A 110 10.34 19.33 -4.22
CA ALA A 110 9.31 19.12 -3.21
C ALA A 110 9.16 17.65 -2.81
N VAL A 111 9.18 16.72 -3.77
CA VAL A 111 9.13 15.28 -3.52
C VAL A 111 10.37 14.82 -2.75
N LEU A 112 11.57 15.23 -3.16
CA LEU A 112 12.81 14.90 -2.44
C LEU A 112 12.84 15.50 -1.02
N GLY A 113 12.35 16.73 -0.85
CA GLY A 113 12.19 17.38 0.45
C GLY A 113 11.21 16.62 1.36
N ALA A 114 10.06 16.20 0.85
CA ALA A 114 9.09 15.41 1.62
C ALA A 114 9.66 14.06 2.05
N ILE A 115 10.37 13.35 1.15
CA ILE A 115 10.98 12.06 1.47
C ILE A 115 12.03 12.21 2.57
N THR A 116 12.90 13.21 2.48
CA THR A 116 13.97 13.43 3.48
C THR A 116 13.41 13.82 4.85
N ILE A 117 12.39 14.68 4.91
CA ILE A 117 11.72 15.05 6.16
C ILE A 117 11.02 13.83 6.79
N TYR A 118 10.32 13.03 5.98
CA TYR A 118 9.64 11.82 6.45
C TYR A 118 10.61 10.77 7.00
N GLN A 119 11.77 10.60 6.37
CA GLN A 119 12.79 9.65 6.86
C GLN A 119 13.49 10.12 8.12
N ARG A 120 13.61 11.43 8.33
CA ARG A 120 14.31 12.01 9.49
C ARG A 120 13.49 12.01 10.77
N ASN A 121 12.16 11.96 10.66
CA ASN A 121 11.25 11.77 11.80
C ASN A 121 10.66 10.36 11.76
N PRO A 122 11.38 9.32 12.25
CA PRO A 122 10.72 8.06 12.53
C PRO A 122 9.61 8.33 13.56
N PRO A 123 8.40 7.79 13.37
CA PRO A 123 7.34 7.94 14.36
C PRO A 123 7.85 7.47 15.71
N ASN A 124 7.72 8.32 16.74
CA ASN A 124 8.10 7.96 18.09
C ASN A 124 7.32 6.70 18.47
N LYS A 125 8.03 5.62 18.84
CA LYS A 125 7.42 4.31 19.11
C LYS A 125 6.50 4.34 20.33
N ASP A 126 6.47 5.44 21.08
CA ASP A 126 5.67 5.65 22.28
C ASP A 126 4.16 5.80 22.04
N ASN A 127 3.73 5.96 20.78
CA ASN A 127 2.31 6.10 20.42
C ASN A 127 1.77 4.88 19.68
N THR A 128 2.56 3.81 19.59
CA THR A 128 2.05 2.53 19.12
C THR A 128 0.96 2.15 20.11
N ILE A 129 -0.30 2.35 19.72
CA ILE A 129 -1.45 1.71 20.37
C ILE A 129 -0.99 0.27 20.55
N PRO A 130 -0.76 -0.21 21.79
CA PRO A 130 -0.48 -1.61 21.97
C PRO A 130 -1.68 -2.29 21.33
N CYS A 131 -1.44 -3.06 20.26
CA CYS A 131 -2.45 -4.01 19.81
C CYS A 131 -2.84 -4.75 21.08
N ALA A 132 -4.05 -4.49 21.58
CA ALA A 132 -4.59 -4.99 22.83
C ALA A 132 -4.93 -6.48 22.69
N CYS A 133 -3.94 -7.26 22.27
CA CYS A 133 -3.86 -8.70 22.35
C CYS A 133 -2.38 -9.11 22.42
N SER A 134 -1.62 -8.40 23.25
CA SER A 134 -0.39 -8.89 23.86
C SER A 134 -0.54 -8.61 25.35
N SER A 135 -0.24 -9.60 26.19
CA SER A 135 -0.46 -9.64 27.65
C SER A 135 -1.80 -10.24 28.12
N ARG A 136 -2.06 -11.51 27.77
CA ARG A 136 -2.74 -12.45 28.69
C ARG A 136 -1.78 -13.55 29.17
N THR A 137 -0.53 -13.16 29.41
CA THR A 137 0.47 -13.94 30.12
C THR A 137 1.14 -12.95 31.06
N LEU A 138 0.52 -12.71 32.23
CA LEU A 138 1.14 -12.28 33.50
C LEU A 138 0.05 -11.84 34.50
N LYS A 139 -0.67 -12.82 35.06
CA LYS A 139 -0.94 -13.01 36.51
C LYS A 139 -2.14 -13.94 36.73
N MET A 140 -1.83 -15.20 36.99
CA MET A 140 -2.45 -16.00 38.05
C MET A 140 -1.32 -16.92 38.53
N SER A 141 -0.31 -16.33 39.17
CA SER A 141 -0.10 -16.45 40.61
C SER A 141 0.33 -17.86 40.98
N ASP A 142 1.62 -18.15 40.78
CA ASP A 142 2.37 -19.02 41.68
C ASP A 142 2.24 -18.44 43.11
N GLY A 143 1.52 -19.14 43.98
CA GLY A 143 1.79 -19.22 45.41
C GLY A 143 2.18 -20.67 45.66
N ASP A 144 3.44 -20.93 45.96
CA ASP A 144 4.00 -20.98 47.33
C ASP A 144 3.41 -22.15 48.13
N ASP A 145 4.27 -23.16 48.25
CA ASP A 145 4.54 -24.05 49.37
C ASP A 145 3.41 -24.59 50.26
N GLY A 146 3.38 -25.92 50.36
CA GLY A 146 2.54 -26.61 51.33
C GLY A 146 2.72 -28.13 51.40
N LYS A 147 3.95 -28.61 51.62
CA LYS A 147 4.35 -29.69 52.57
C LYS A 147 5.71 -30.32 52.22
#